data_AF-A0A351TFB0-F1
#
_entry.id   AF-A0A351TFB0-F1
#
_cell.length_a   1.000
_cell.length_b   1.000
_cell.length_c   1.000
_cell.angle_alpha   90.00
_cell.angle_beta   90.00
_cell.angle_gamma   90.00
#
_symmetry.space_group_name_H-M   'P 1'
#
loop_
_entity.id
_entity.type
_entity.pdbx_description
1 polymer ?
#
loop_
_entity_poly.entity_id
_entity_poly.type
_entity_poly.pdbx_seq_one_letter_code
_entity_poly.pdbx_strand_id
1 'polypeptide(L)'
;MVDVLYLAESCRNPDKMQEEVSSILKVRGMDCSWVVCSSMQAMEYEIFKKKDAVALINERSSAGENYGPWDIAGLRDIQQVRVIACVDRIRYGTSYMAVLYAGGITDALYEDDLDSRKIADLIQTGRSRSQSRKYYGLTSMEEVISVLQVMDRESLQRYIRYIAAGIDKEDMVARYQEVTKRLGSVEKCCLTKNIPEEILEEIGGTVIPEKLKLLRAEKKGRFRIF
;
A
#
# COMPACT_ATOMS: atom_id res chain seq x y z
N MET A 1 5.43 15.10 21.59
CA MET A 1 4.16 15.72 21.18
C MET A 1 3.89 15.27 19.76
N VAL A 2 2.76 14.62 19.50
CA VAL A 2 2.35 14.13 18.17
C VAL A 2 1.17 14.95 17.69
N ASP A 3 1.22 15.45 16.46
CA ASP A 3 0.10 16.18 15.87
C ASP A 3 -0.80 15.21 15.12
N VAL A 4 -2.03 15.01 15.61
CA VAL A 4 -3.04 14.19 14.95
C VAL A 4 -3.89 15.10 14.08
N LEU A 5 -3.72 14.96 12.76
CA LEU A 5 -4.50 15.65 11.75
C LEU A 5 -5.75 14.81 11.50
N TYR A 6 -6.91 15.34 11.87
CA TYR A 6 -8.18 14.64 11.80
C TYR A 6 -9.09 15.32 10.79
N LEU A 7 -9.55 14.57 9.79
CA LEU A 7 -10.57 15.08 8.88
C LEU A 7 -11.92 15.08 9.61
N ALA A 8 -12.42 16.28 9.91
CA ALA A 8 -13.50 16.54 10.88
C ALA A 8 -14.79 15.73 10.68
N GLU A 9 -15.00 15.29 9.45
CA GLU A 9 -16.29 14.91 8.89
C GLU A 9 -16.73 13.48 9.24
N SER A 10 -15.95 12.74 10.03
CA SER A 10 -16.04 11.28 10.08
C SER A 10 -16.79 10.64 11.27
N CYS A 11 -17.00 11.33 12.40
CA CYS A 11 -17.52 10.66 13.61
C CYS A 11 -18.80 11.31 14.13
N ARG A 12 -19.75 10.49 14.60
CA ARG A 12 -20.98 10.96 15.28
C ARG A 12 -20.72 11.73 16.58
N ASN A 13 -19.48 11.74 17.06
CA ASN A 13 -19.02 12.55 18.20
C ASN A 13 -17.48 12.64 18.20
N PRO A 14 -16.86 13.49 17.35
CA PRO A 14 -15.41 13.53 17.19
C PRO A 14 -14.70 13.93 18.49
N ASP A 15 -15.31 14.81 19.28
CA ASP A 15 -14.76 15.33 20.53
C ASP A 15 -14.54 14.21 21.56
N LYS A 16 -15.51 13.29 21.68
CA LYS A 16 -15.41 12.17 22.61
C LYS A 16 -14.26 11.22 22.24
N MET A 17 -14.10 10.89 20.96
CA MET A 17 -13.01 10.03 20.49
C MET A 17 -11.65 10.72 20.72
N GLN A 18 -11.56 12.02 20.41
CA GLN A 18 -10.34 12.80 20.61
C GLN A 18 -9.94 12.84 22.09
N GLU A 19 -10.89 13.08 23.00
CA GLU A 19 -10.65 13.08 24.44
C GLU A 19 -10.18 11.71 24.96
N GLU A 20 -10.83 10.63 24.53
CA GLU A 20 -10.47 9.27 24.94
C GLU A 20 -9.07 8.88 24.45
N VAL A 21 -8.78 9.09 23.17
CA VAL A 21 -7.46 8.82 22.58
C VAL A 21 -6.39 9.68 23.27
N SER A 22 -6.65 10.96 23.50
CA SER A 22 -5.72 11.86 24.20
C SER A 22 -5.43 11.39 25.61
N SER A 23 -6.46 10.95 26.33
CA SER A 23 -6.32 10.43 27.70
C SER A 23 -5.46 9.16 27.72
N ILE A 24 -5.68 8.25 26.78
CA ILE A 24 -4.91 7.01 26.65
C ILE A 24 -3.45 7.31 26.33
N LEU A 25 -3.17 8.19 25.37
CA LEU A 25 -1.80 8.57 25.00
C LEU A 25 -1.07 9.29 26.13
N LYS A 26 -1.75 10.16 26.86
CA LYS A 26 -1.19 10.88 28.01
C LYS A 26 -0.77 9.95 29.14
N VAL A 27 -1.59 8.93 29.46
CA VAL A 27 -1.23 7.88 30.44
C VAL A 27 0.03 7.11 30.00
N ARG A 28 0.28 7.03 28.69
CA ARG A 28 1.46 6.38 28.11
C ARG A 28 2.65 7.31 27.90
N GLY A 29 2.59 8.55 28.43
CA GLY A 29 3.68 9.53 28.36
C GLY A 29 3.82 10.21 27.00
N MET A 30 2.76 10.22 26.18
CA MET A 30 2.75 10.86 24.87
C MET A 30 1.68 11.96 24.82
N ASP A 31 2.10 13.21 24.66
CA ASP A 31 1.17 14.32 24.39
C ASP A 31 0.75 14.32 22.93
N CYS A 32 -0.53 14.55 22.68
CA CYS A 32 -1.08 14.73 21.34
C CYS A 32 -1.78 16.09 21.20
N SER A 33 -1.64 16.71 20.03
CA SER A 33 -2.44 17.86 19.63
C SER A 33 -3.37 17.43 18.49
N TRP A 34 -4.59 17.95 18.46
CA TRP A 34 -5.55 17.65 17.40
C TRP A 34 -5.68 18.86 16.48
N VAL A 35 -5.52 18.62 15.18
CA VAL A 35 -5.78 19.62 14.15
C VAL A 35 -6.93 19.10 13.31
N VAL A 36 -8.03 19.82 13.35
CA VAL A 36 -9.23 19.46 12.60
C VAL A 36 -9.11 20.06 11.19
N CYS A 37 -9.10 19.19 10.18
CA CYS A 37 -9.06 19.56 8.78
C CYS A 37 -10.48 19.52 8.19
N SER A 38 -10.84 20.54 7.42
CA SER A 38 -12.16 20.66 6.78
C SER A 38 -12.25 20.04 5.39
N SER A 39 -11.12 19.64 4.81
CA SER A 39 -11.06 18.98 3.50
C SER A 39 -9.76 18.21 3.33
N MET A 40 -9.68 17.37 2.30
CA MET A 40 -8.46 16.67 1.92
C MET A 40 -7.31 17.67 1.67
N GLN A 41 -7.55 18.76 0.92
CA GLN A 41 -6.51 19.75 0.64
C GLN A 41 -6.01 20.46 1.90
N ALA A 42 -6.89 20.72 2.87
CA ALA A 42 -6.49 21.28 4.17
C ALA A 42 -5.61 20.31 4.96
N MET A 43 -5.91 19.01 4.89
CA MET A 43 -5.08 17.95 5.49
C MET A 43 -3.72 17.85 4.80
N GLU A 44 -3.66 17.85 3.47
CA GLU A 44 -2.41 17.85 2.71
C GLU A 44 -1.51 19.03 3.07
N TYR A 45 -2.09 20.23 3.21
CA TYR A 45 -1.37 21.43 3.63
C TYR A 45 -0.78 21.30 5.04
N GLU A 46 -1.55 20.78 6.00
CA GLU A 46 -1.07 20.57 7.37
C GLU A 46 -0.01 19.46 7.44
N ILE A 47 -0.14 18.38 6.66
CA ILE A 47 0.90 17.35 6.51
C ILE A 47 2.19 17.97 5.98
N PHE A 48 2.10 18.81 4.95
CA PHE A 48 3.27 19.49 4.38
C PHE A 48 3.97 20.40 5.41
N LYS A 49 3.21 20.99 6.34
CA LYS A 49 3.74 21.90 7.36
C LYS A 49 4.35 21.18 8.57
N LYS A 50 3.88 19.98 8.92
CA LYS A 50 4.21 19.26 10.16
C LYS A 50 4.98 17.96 9.89
N LYS A 51 6.24 17.92 10.33
CA LYS A 51 7.19 16.83 10.06
C LYS A 51 6.87 15.47 10.70
N ASP A 52 6.05 15.44 11.76
CA ASP A 52 5.75 14.23 12.55
C ASP A 52 4.24 14.08 12.81
N ALA A 53 3.43 14.46 11.83
CA ALA A 53 1.98 14.33 11.94
C ALA A 53 1.51 12.86 11.82
N VAL A 54 0.30 12.60 12.32
CA VAL A 54 -0.46 11.38 12.02
C VAL A 54 -1.78 11.81 11.40
N ALA A 55 -2.05 11.37 10.17
CA ALA A 55 -3.31 11.62 9.50
C ALA A 55 -4.34 10.55 9.87
N LEU A 56 -5.46 10.96 10.45
CA LEU A 56 -6.63 10.12 10.71
C LEU A 56 -7.75 10.54 9.75
N ILE A 57 -8.08 9.64 8.82
CA ILE A 57 -9.02 9.88 7.72
C ILE A 57 -10.02 8.72 7.61
N ASN A 58 -11.24 8.99 7.20
CA ASN A 58 -12.22 7.96 6.84
C ASN A 58 -12.45 7.96 5.33
N GLU A 59 -12.59 6.78 4.72
CA GLU A 59 -12.89 6.64 3.30
C GLU A 59 -14.21 7.32 2.89
N ARG A 60 -15.17 7.47 3.82
CA ARG A 60 -16.44 8.17 3.60
C ARG A 60 -16.39 9.56 4.23
N SER A 61 -16.59 10.60 3.42
CA SER A 61 -16.91 11.95 3.94
C SER A 61 -18.41 12.05 4.25
N SER A 62 -18.76 12.83 5.28
CA SER A 62 -20.15 13.16 5.58
C SER A 62 -20.86 13.94 4.46
N ALA A 63 -20.11 14.54 3.53
CA ALA A 63 -20.65 15.22 2.35
C ALA A 63 -21.09 14.25 1.23
N GLY A 64 -20.89 12.93 1.42
CA GLY A 64 -21.25 11.90 0.44
C GLY A 64 -20.14 11.59 -0.58
N GLU A 65 -18.99 12.26 -0.48
CA GLU A 65 -17.80 11.93 -1.25
C GLU A 65 -17.07 10.73 -0.62
N ASN A 66 -16.64 9.78 -1.46
CA ASN A 66 -15.80 8.66 -1.03
C ASN A 66 -14.39 8.89 -1.53
N TYR A 67 -13.40 8.85 -0.63
CA TYR A 67 -12.00 8.91 -1.00
C TYR A 67 -11.55 7.57 -1.55
N GLY A 68 -10.96 7.61 -2.75
CA GLY A 68 -10.33 6.46 -3.36
C GLY A 68 -9.10 6.02 -2.56
N PRO A 69 -8.66 4.77 -2.73
CA PRO A 69 -7.49 4.28 -2.01
C PRO A 69 -6.20 4.98 -2.46
N TRP A 70 -6.18 5.52 -3.69
CA TRP A 70 -5.08 6.33 -4.22
C TRP A 70 -5.01 7.71 -3.58
N ASP A 71 -6.15 8.35 -3.33
CA ASP A 71 -6.21 9.66 -2.67
C ASP A 71 -5.65 9.55 -1.25
N ILE A 72 -6.07 8.52 -0.51
CA ILE A 72 -5.58 8.24 0.85
C ILE A 72 -4.09 7.87 0.83
N ALA A 73 -3.64 7.07 -0.14
CA ALA A 73 -2.22 6.73 -0.27
C ALA A 73 -1.37 7.96 -0.58
N GLY A 74 -1.87 8.90 -1.38
CA GLY A 74 -1.18 10.14 -1.74
C GLY A 74 -0.80 11.01 -0.53
N LEU A 75 -1.61 10.99 0.55
CA LEU A 75 -1.29 11.69 1.79
C LEU A 75 0.07 11.27 2.36
N ARG A 76 0.35 9.96 2.32
CA ARG A 76 1.61 9.41 2.81
C ARG A 76 2.79 9.86 1.95
N ASP A 77 2.61 10.05 0.66
CA ASP A 77 3.71 10.42 -0.24
C ASP A 77 4.23 11.85 -0.01
N ILE A 78 3.43 12.73 0.60
CA ILE A 78 3.81 14.14 0.86
C ILE A 78 5.01 14.24 1.81
N GLN A 79 4.98 13.55 2.96
CA GLN A 79 6.07 13.56 3.95
C GLN A 79 6.36 12.21 4.62
N GLN A 80 5.96 11.09 3.98
CA GLN A 80 5.97 9.77 4.63
C GLN A 80 5.20 9.76 5.95
N VAL A 81 4.16 10.61 6.04
CA VAL A 81 3.32 10.75 7.22
C VAL A 81 2.62 9.43 7.53
N ARG A 82 2.42 9.12 8.81
CA ARG A 82 1.64 7.95 9.18
C ARG A 82 0.16 8.25 8.91
N VAL A 83 -0.51 7.33 8.23
CA VAL A 83 -1.94 7.45 7.90
C VAL A 83 -2.70 6.29 8.53
N ILE A 84 -3.70 6.62 9.33
CA ILE A 84 -4.69 5.70 9.89
C ILE A 84 -5.98 5.93 9.09
N ALA A 85 -6.26 5.02 8.17
CA ALA A 85 -7.44 5.08 7.30
C ALA A 85 -8.58 4.24 7.88
N CYS A 86 -9.70 4.86 8.23
CA CYS A 86 -10.94 4.19 8.61
C CYS A 86 -11.68 3.79 7.33
N VAL A 87 -11.94 2.49 7.15
CA VAL A 87 -12.50 1.91 5.92
C VAL A 87 -13.68 1.00 6.24
N ASP A 88 -14.66 0.89 5.35
CA ASP A 88 -15.77 -0.03 5.53
C ASP A 88 -15.27 -1.49 5.48
N ARG A 89 -15.88 -2.35 6.31
CA ARG A 89 -15.63 -3.79 6.37
C ARG A 89 -15.79 -4.47 5.00
N ILE A 90 -16.64 -3.94 4.12
CA ILE A 90 -16.82 -4.43 2.74
C ILE A 90 -15.51 -4.39 1.92
N ARG A 91 -14.53 -3.58 2.33
CA ARG A 91 -13.22 -3.50 1.67
C ARG A 91 -12.29 -4.68 1.99
N TYR A 92 -12.63 -5.55 2.94
CA TYR A 92 -11.79 -6.68 3.33
C TYR A 92 -11.38 -7.57 2.14
N GLY A 93 -10.07 -7.80 1.99
CA GLY A 93 -9.50 -8.61 0.91
C GLY A 93 -9.64 -8.01 -0.50
N THR A 94 -10.13 -6.78 -0.62
CA THR A 94 -10.37 -6.15 -1.93
C THR A 94 -9.14 -5.42 -2.46
N SER A 95 -9.20 -5.03 -3.74
CA SER A 95 -8.22 -4.16 -4.38
C SER A 95 -8.00 -2.85 -3.64
N TYR A 96 -9.03 -2.32 -2.97
CA TYR A 96 -8.92 -1.12 -2.15
C TYR A 96 -7.83 -1.26 -1.08
N MET A 97 -7.86 -2.36 -0.32
CA MET A 97 -6.89 -2.63 0.74
C MET A 97 -5.50 -2.98 0.20
N ALA A 98 -5.44 -3.60 -0.98
CA ALA A 98 -4.17 -3.86 -1.66
C ALA A 98 -3.46 -2.55 -2.06
N VAL A 99 -4.20 -1.56 -2.59
CA VAL A 99 -3.65 -0.22 -2.91
C VAL A 99 -3.16 0.47 -1.64
N LEU A 100 -3.94 0.50 -0.56
CA LEU A 100 -3.51 1.07 0.72
C LEU A 100 -2.22 0.42 1.24
N TYR A 101 -2.17 -0.91 1.26
CA TYR A 101 -0.99 -1.67 1.71
C TYR A 101 0.25 -1.39 0.88
N ALA A 102 0.08 -1.27 -0.43
CA ALA A 102 1.15 -0.97 -1.38
C ALA A 102 1.63 0.47 -1.29
N GLY A 103 0.70 1.43 -1.10
CA GLY A 103 1.00 2.82 -0.77
C GLY A 103 1.67 3.01 0.60
N GLY A 104 1.84 1.93 1.36
CA GLY A 104 2.52 1.91 2.66
C GLY A 104 1.62 2.32 3.83
N ILE A 105 0.31 2.37 3.63
CA ILE A 105 -0.68 2.55 4.68
C ILE A 105 -0.88 1.21 5.38
N THR A 106 -0.20 1.01 6.51
CA THR A 106 -0.26 -0.24 7.31
C THR A 106 -1.30 -0.20 8.43
N ASP A 107 -1.80 1.00 8.74
CA ASP A 107 -2.55 1.27 9.95
C ASP A 107 -4.05 1.50 9.69
N ALA A 108 -4.58 1.03 8.55
CA ALA A 108 -6.01 1.14 8.26
C ALA A 108 -6.86 0.31 9.25
N LEU A 109 -8.02 0.82 9.65
CA LEU A 109 -8.96 0.22 10.58
C LEU A 109 -10.31 0.04 9.89
N TYR A 110 -11.01 -1.05 10.20
CA TYR A 110 -12.37 -1.20 9.73
C TYR A 110 -13.31 -0.43 10.65
N GLU A 111 -14.38 0.16 10.12
CA GLU A 111 -15.33 0.96 10.91
C GLU A 111 -15.97 0.15 12.05
N ASP A 112 -16.23 -1.14 11.84
CA ASP A 112 -16.76 -2.04 12.87
C ASP A 112 -15.75 -2.37 13.98
N ASP A 113 -14.47 -2.14 13.69
CA ASP A 113 -13.34 -2.34 14.60
C ASP A 113 -12.82 -1.02 15.19
N LEU A 114 -13.46 0.12 14.92
CA LEU A 114 -13.01 1.44 15.36
C LEU A 114 -13.19 1.60 16.87
N ASP A 115 -12.06 1.70 17.58
CA ASP A 115 -12.02 1.88 19.03
C ASP A 115 -10.88 2.82 19.42
N SER A 116 -11.12 3.69 20.41
CA SER A 116 -10.17 4.70 20.89
C SER A 116 -8.84 4.08 21.33
N ARG A 117 -8.84 2.86 21.91
CA ARG A 117 -7.59 2.18 22.30
C ARG A 117 -6.80 1.71 21.10
N LYS A 118 -7.47 1.15 20.09
CA LYS A 118 -6.81 0.71 18.85
C LYS A 118 -6.21 1.88 18.09
N ILE A 119 -6.90 3.02 18.02
CA ILE A 119 -6.36 4.24 17.40
C ILE A 119 -5.10 4.70 18.16
N ALA A 120 -5.16 4.77 19.49
CA ALA A 120 -4.00 5.12 20.31
C ALA A 120 -2.82 4.14 20.13
N ASP A 121 -3.09 2.83 20.05
CA ASP A 121 -2.08 1.80 19.78
C ASP A 121 -1.39 2.01 18.43
N LEU A 122 -2.14 2.38 17.39
CA LEU A 122 -1.60 2.67 16.05
C LEU A 122 -0.80 3.97 16.00
N ILE A 123 -1.26 5.01 16.69
CA ILE A 123 -0.50 6.26 16.83
C ILE A 123 0.86 5.98 17.47
N GLN A 124 0.88 5.16 18.53
CA GLN A 124 2.11 4.90 19.28
C GLN A 124 3.05 3.92 18.58
N THR A 125 2.53 2.77 18.13
CA THR A 125 3.35 1.63 17.68
C THR A 125 3.19 1.31 16.20
N GLY A 126 2.06 1.69 15.61
CA GLY A 126 1.68 1.28 14.25
C GLY A 126 1.52 -0.23 14.12
N ARG A 127 1.32 -0.69 12.88
CA ARG A 127 1.39 -2.11 12.53
C ARG A 127 2.61 -2.40 11.68
N SER A 128 3.20 -3.57 11.91
CA SER A 128 4.12 -4.15 10.94
C SER A 128 3.40 -4.50 9.64
N ARG A 129 4.15 -4.58 8.53
CA ARG A 129 3.60 -5.03 7.24
C ARG A 129 2.98 -6.44 7.30
N SER A 130 3.51 -7.32 8.15
CA SER A 130 2.96 -8.67 8.33
C SER A 130 1.59 -8.63 9.00
N GLN A 131 1.45 -7.82 10.07
CA GLN A 131 0.18 -7.63 10.77
C GLN A 131 -0.86 -6.95 9.88
N SER A 132 -0.47 -5.92 9.13
CA SER A 132 -1.40 -5.21 8.24
C SER A 132 -1.89 -6.11 7.12
N ARG A 133 -1.00 -6.88 6.47
CA ARG A 133 -1.38 -7.83 5.42
C ARG A 133 -2.43 -8.83 5.90
N LYS A 134 -2.22 -9.42 7.09
CA LYS A 134 -3.17 -10.35 7.70
C LYS A 134 -4.49 -9.65 8.05
N TYR A 135 -4.42 -8.46 8.64
CA TYR A 135 -5.59 -7.69 9.02
C TYR A 135 -6.44 -7.28 7.79
N TYR A 136 -5.79 -6.95 6.68
CA TYR A 136 -6.44 -6.51 5.44
C TYR A 136 -7.06 -7.65 4.62
N GLY A 137 -6.83 -8.91 5.01
CA GLY A 137 -7.29 -10.08 4.26
C GLY A 137 -6.50 -10.32 2.97
N LEU A 138 -5.28 -9.79 2.85
CA LEU A 138 -4.43 -9.99 1.68
C LEU A 138 -3.72 -11.35 1.80
N THR A 139 -4.10 -12.30 0.95
CA THR A 139 -3.63 -13.69 1.07
C THR A 139 -2.27 -13.89 0.41
N SER A 140 -1.95 -13.10 -0.62
CA SER A 140 -0.69 -13.19 -1.35
C SER A 140 -0.15 -11.82 -1.82
N MET A 141 1.15 -11.74 -2.06
CA MET A 141 1.74 -10.53 -2.67
C MET A 141 1.38 -10.42 -4.15
N GLU A 142 1.05 -11.54 -4.79
CA GLU A 142 0.51 -11.65 -6.15
C GLU A 142 -0.76 -10.80 -6.31
N GLU A 143 -1.69 -10.90 -5.36
CA GLU A 143 -2.93 -10.11 -5.35
C GLU A 143 -2.62 -8.62 -5.30
N VAL A 144 -1.70 -8.22 -4.42
CA VAL A 144 -1.28 -6.81 -4.29
C VAL A 144 -0.68 -6.27 -5.59
N ILE A 145 0.18 -7.06 -6.23
CA ILE A 145 0.84 -6.70 -7.49
C ILE A 145 -0.16 -6.58 -8.64
N SER A 146 -1.15 -7.47 -8.71
CA SER A 146 -2.18 -7.44 -9.77
C SER A 146 -3.07 -6.20 -9.70
N VAL A 147 -3.31 -5.69 -8.51
CA VAL A 147 -4.20 -4.54 -8.26
C VAL A 147 -3.55 -3.20 -8.58
N LEU A 148 -2.24 -3.09 -8.36
CA LEU A 148 -1.52 -1.83 -8.51
C LEU A 148 -1.40 -1.32 -9.94
N GLN A 149 -1.97 -2.03 -10.94
CA GLN A 149 -1.72 -1.75 -12.36
C GLN A 149 -0.25 -1.42 -12.61
N VAL A 150 0.64 -2.24 -12.02
CA VAL A 150 2.10 -2.08 -12.09
C VAL A 150 2.56 -1.86 -13.54
N MET A 151 1.78 -2.39 -14.47
CA MET A 151 1.87 -2.12 -15.90
C MET A 151 0.46 -2.17 -16.46
N ASP A 152 0.06 -1.18 -17.26
CA ASP A 152 -1.22 -1.25 -17.96
C ASP A 152 -1.22 -2.41 -18.97
N ARG A 153 -2.42 -2.88 -19.33
CA ARG A 153 -2.59 -4.08 -20.18
C ARG A 153 -1.99 -3.89 -21.57
N GLU A 154 -2.00 -2.68 -22.12
CA GLU A 154 -1.47 -2.41 -23.46
C GLU A 154 0.06 -2.43 -23.46
N SER A 155 0.69 -1.83 -22.45
CA SER A 155 2.13 -1.87 -22.23
C SER A 155 2.63 -3.30 -22.02
N LEU A 156 1.93 -4.08 -21.19
CA LEU A 156 2.25 -5.49 -20.97
C LEU A 156 2.15 -6.30 -22.27
N GLN A 157 1.07 -6.14 -23.02
CA GLN A 157 0.88 -6.81 -24.31
C GLN A 157 1.88 -6.35 -25.36
N ARG A 158 2.31 -5.09 -25.32
CA ARG A 158 3.35 -4.56 -26.21
C ARG A 158 4.71 -5.20 -25.91
N TYR A 159 5.08 -5.35 -24.65
CA TYR A 159 6.32 -6.04 -24.28
C TYR A 159 6.30 -7.52 -24.66
N ILE A 160 5.20 -8.23 -24.39
CA ILE A 160 5.04 -9.63 -24.79
C ILE A 160 5.17 -9.76 -26.30
N ARG A 161 4.48 -8.92 -27.08
CA ARG A 161 4.57 -8.93 -28.55
C ARG A 161 5.98 -8.61 -29.05
N TYR A 162 6.67 -7.66 -28.43
CA TYR A 162 8.04 -7.31 -28.80
C TYR A 162 9.03 -8.46 -28.57
N ILE A 163 8.91 -9.15 -27.43
CA ILE A 163 9.71 -10.34 -27.10
C ILE A 163 9.37 -11.49 -28.06
N ALA A 164 8.08 -11.75 -28.29
CA ALA A 164 7.59 -12.81 -29.19
C ALA A 164 8.03 -12.64 -30.64
N ALA A 165 8.24 -11.39 -31.08
CA ALA A 165 8.69 -11.07 -32.44
C ALA A 165 10.18 -11.33 -32.68
N GLY A 166 10.88 -12.00 -31.75
CA GLY A 166 12.25 -12.46 -31.96
C GLY A 166 12.31 -13.52 -33.04
N ILE A 167 13.34 -13.47 -33.89
CA ILE A 167 13.51 -14.42 -34.99
C ILE A 167 14.11 -15.76 -34.55
N ASP A 168 14.84 -15.76 -33.43
CA ASP A 168 15.44 -16.93 -32.80
C ASP A 168 15.50 -16.74 -31.28
N LYS A 169 15.93 -17.79 -30.59
CA LYS A 169 16.05 -17.83 -29.13
C LYS A 169 16.97 -16.74 -28.59
N GLU A 170 18.13 -16.54 -29.21
CA GLU A 170 19.10 -15.53 -28.80
C GLU A 170 18.51 -14.11 -28.88
N ASP A 171 17.77 -13.79 -29.93
CA ASP A 171 17.07 -12.51 -30.12
C ASP A 171 15.92 -12.35 -29.11
N MET A 172 15.09 -13.37 -28.88
CA MET A 172 14.03 -13.33 -27.85
C MET A 172 14.61 -13.07 -26.45
N VAL A 173 15.74 -13.69 -26.11
CA VAL A 173 16.45 -13.48 -24.85
C VAL A 173 17.02 -12.06 -24.76
N ALA A 174 17.63 -11.56 -25.83
CA ALA A 174 18.16 -10.20 -25.88
C ALA A 174 17.06 -9.15 -25.68
N ARG A 175 15.92 -9.33 -26.36
CA ARG A 175 14.74 -8.46 -26.21
C ARG A 175 14.13 -8.52 -24.82
N TYR A 176 14.02 -9.72 -24.23
CA TYR A 176 13.60 -9.86 -22.83
C TYR A 176 14.53 -9.11 -21.87
N GLN A 177 15.85 -9.23 -22.06
CA GLN A 177 16.84 -8.50 -21.26
C GLN A 177 16.75 -6.98 -21.48
N GLU A 178 16.48 -6.52 -22.70
CA GLU A 178 16.28 -5.11 -23.00
C GLU A 178 15.06 -4.53 -22.28
N VAL A 179 13.92 -5.23 -22.35
CA VAL A 179 12.70 -4.82 -21.65
C VAL A 179 12.96 -4.81 -20.15
N THR A 180 13.48 -5.89 -19.59
CA THR A 180 13.71 -5.97 -18.14
C THR A 180 14.77 -4.99 -17.64
N LYS A 181 15.74 -4.52 -18.44
CA LYS A 181 16.65 -3.43 -18.04
C LYS A 181 15.91 -2.12 -17.73
N ARG A 182 14.75 -1.89 -18.35
CA ARG A 182 13.95 -0.66 -18.20
C ARG A 182 12.85 -0.77 -17.16
N LEU A 183 12.63 -1.97 -16.60
CA LEU A 183 11.58 -2.25 -15.62
C LEU A 183 12.13 -2.31 -14.20
N GLY A 184 11.36 -1.79 -13.25
CA GLY A 184 11.52 -2.00 -11.81
C GLY A 184 11.25 -3.45 -11.40
N SER A 185 11.63 -3.81 -10.17
CA SER A 185 11.52 -5.20 -9.68
C SER A 185 10.09 -5.75 -9.71
N VAL A 186 9.08 -4.89 -9.46
CA VAL A 186 7.68 -5.30 -9.45
C VAL A 186 7.13 -5.48 -10.87
N GLU A 187 7.52 -4.61 -11.80
CA GLU A 187 7.17 -4.68 -13.22
C GLU A 187 7.79 -5.90 -13.91
N LYS A 188 9.03 -6.24 -13.56
CA LYS A 188 9.68 -7.49 -13.99
C LYS A 188 8.87 -8.72 -13.59
N CYS A 189 8.46 -8.78 -12.32
CA CYS A 189 7.64 -9.87 -11.80
C CYS A 189 6.29 -9.96 -12.53
N CYS A 190 5.66 -8.81 -12.80
CA CYS A 190 4.44 -8.72 -13.58
C CYS A 190 4.62 -9.27 -15.01
N LEU A 191 5.67 -8.84 -15.72
CA LEU A 191 6.00 -9.32 -17.06
C LEU A 191 6.26 -10.83 -17.06
N THR A 192 7.18 -11.33 -16.23
CA THR A 192 7.56 -12.75 -16.19
C THR A 192 6.38 -13.68 -15.89
N LYS A 193 5.41 -13.24 -15.08
CA LYS A 193 4.20 -14.04 -14.77
C LYS A 193 3.20 -14.11 -15.93
N ASN A 194 3.23 -13.15 -16.85
CA ASN A 194 2.26 -13.03 -17.94
C ASN A 194 2.84 -13.37 -19.31
N ILE A 195 4.13 -13.77 -19.39
CA ILE A 195 4.71 -14.29 -20.63
C ILE A 195 4.04 -15.65 -20.94
N PRO A 196 3.53 -15.85 -22.16
CA PRO A 196 3.01 -17.14 -22.64
C PRO A 196 4.02 -18.28 -22.48
N GLU A 197 3.53 -19.48 -22.21
CA GLU A 197 4.35 -20.68 -21.95
C GLU A 197 5.25 -21.03 -23.15
N GLU A 198 4.76 -20.85 -24.38
CA GLU A 198 5.51 -21.00 -25.63
C GLU A 198 6.80 -20.15 -25.68
N ILE A 199 6.72 -18.90 -25.21
CA ILE A 199 7.87 -17.99 -25.17
C ILE A 199 8.81 -18.39 -24.02
N LEU A 200 8.25 -18.85 -22.88
CA LEU A 200 9.02 -19.32 -21.73
C LEU A 200 9.83 -20.59 -22.01
N GLU A 201 9.27 -21.51 -22.79
CA GLU A 201 9.95 -22.74 -23.23
C GLU A 201 11.16 -22.41 -24.12
N GLU A 202 10.99 -21.44 -25.04
CA GLU A 202 12.04 -21.02 -25.96
C GLU A 202 13.21 -20.34 -25.23
N ILE A 203 12.91 -19.43 -24.29
CA ILE A 203 13.92 -18.68 -23.51
C ILE A 203 14.37 -19.41 -22.22
N GLY A 204 13.89 -20.64 -22.00
CA GLY A 204 13.86 -21.39 -20.73
C GLY A 204 15.20 -21.76 -20.06
N GLY A 205 16.32 -21.20 -20.51
CA GLY A 205 17.65 -21.36 -19.87
C GLY A 205 18.27 -20.06 -19.35
N THR A 206 17.85 -18.90 -19.86
CA THR A 206 18.45 -17.58 -19.58
C THR A 206 17.55 -16.69 -18.74
N VAL A 207 16.23 -16.92 -18.77
CA VAL A 207 15.32 -16.40 -17.77
C VAL A 207 15.45 -17.28 -16.55
N ILE A 208 16.43 -17.00 -15.69
CA ILE A 208 16.37 -17.49 -14.31
C ILE A 208 15.04 -16.97 -13.79
N PRO A 209 14.08 -17.85 -13.47
CA PRO A 209 12.84 -17.37 -12.89
C PRO A 209 13.25 -16.63 -11.63
N GLU A 210 12.91 -15.34 -11.50
CA GLU A 210 12.92 -14.73 -10.16
C GLU A 210 12.05 -15.56 -9.20
N LYS A 211 11.11 -16.36 -9.75
CA LYS A 211 10.46 -17.52 -9.11
C LYS A 211 11.44 -18.42 -8.32
N LEU A 212 12.63 -18.75 -8.83
CA LEU A 212 13.65 -19.56 -8.15
C LEU A 212 14.52 -18.78 -7.15
N LYS A 213 14.71 -17.47 -7.34
CA LYS A 213 15.37 -16.61 -6.32
C LYS A 213 14.44 -16.38 -5.12
N LEU A 214 13.14 -16.20 -5.35
CA LEU A 214 12.12 -16.10 -4.30
C LEU A 214 11.94 -17.43 -3.55
N LEU A 215 11.80 -18.56 -4.27
CA LEU A 215 11.69 -19.89 -3.65
C LEU A 215 12.96 -20.32 -2.89
N ARG A 216 14.17 -19.90 -3.34
CA ARG A 216 15.43 -20.16 -2.60
C ARG A 216 15.66 -19.17 -1.46
N ALA A 217 15.14 -17.94 -1.54
CA ALA A 217 15.19 -16.95 -0.46
C ALA A 217 14.24 -17.32 0.70
N GLU A 218 13.05 -17.83 0.39
CA GLU A 218 12.11 -18.39 1.38
C GLU A 218 12.68 -19.63 2.09
N LYS A 219 13.38 -20.52 1.36
CA LYS A 219 13.98 -21.73 1.96
C LYS A 219 15.31 -21.51 2.71
N LYS A 220 16.03 -20.40 2.48
CA LYS A 220 17.35 -20.17 3.11
C LYS A 220 17.37 -19.19 4.29
N GLY A 221 16.22 -18.72 4.77
CA GLY A 221 16.16 -17.85 5.96
C GLY A 221 17.04 -16.59 5.85
N ARG A 222 17.32 -16.14 4.62
CA ARG A 222 18.29 -15.08 4.32
C ARG A 222 17.62 -13.90 3.63
N PHE A 223 16.56 -13.40 4.25
CA PHE A 223 16.15 -12.00 4.17
C PHE A 223 15.73 -11.56 5.57
N ARG A 224 16.73 -11.15 6.36
CA ARG A 224 16.55 -10.05 7.31
C ARG A 224 16.59 -8.78 6.46
N ILE A 225 15.43 -8.23 6.14
CA ILE A 225 15.33 -6.82 5.79
C ILE A 225 14.09 -6.29 6.50
N PHE A 226 14.34 -5.23 7.24
CA PHE A 226 13.56 -4.62 8.31
C PHE A 226 12.25 -3.99 7.83
#